data_AF-A0A519QAN7-F1
#
_entry.id   AF-A0A519QAN7-F1
#
_cell.length_a   1.000
_cell.length_b   1.000
_cell.length_c   1.000
_cell.angle_alpha   90.00
_cell.angle_beta   90.00
_cell.angle_gamma   90.00
#
_symmetry.space_group_name_H-M   'P 1'
#
loop_
_entity.id
_entity.type
_entity.pdbx_description
1 polymer ?
#
loop_
_entity_poly.entity_id
_entity_poly.type
_entity_poly.pdbx_seq_one_letter_code
_entity_poly.pdbx_strand_id
1 'polypeptide(L)'
;MKRSLMAAAAACALSLGVAGCGISNGYFDTRSVAPAGEFQARPLTSGEIVNAAPTAAEAVNFVADAERQLAALSEEAARIQWTRATNITYDTMWLESRINAKVTETQVELAGQAAAFNDVEVPADVRRKLNLLRLGIVLPAPNRPGAANELADITTRLDSTYSVGKFDYQGRQITLDDANVLIADSRDPNETKALYEGWRTISPVMAADYAR
;
A
#
# COMPACT_ATOMS: atom_id res chain seq x y z
N MET A 1 -24.36 -37.66 -15.02
CA MET A 1 -22.96 -38.05 -15.30
C MET A 1 -22.12 -37.68 -14.08
N LYS A 2 -21.65 -38.67 -13.32
CA LYS A 2 -20.89 -38.48 -12.07
C LYS A 2 -19.40 -38.34 -12.42
N ARG A 3 -18.76 -37.24 -12.02
CA ARG A 3 -17.30 -37.06 -12.11
C ARG A 3 -16.74 -36.99 -10.70
N SER A 4 -16.00 -38.04 -10.33
CA SER A 4 -15.32 -38.19 -9.05
C SER A 4 -14.06 -37.32 -9.00
N LEU A 5 -13.88 -36.61 -7.89
CA LEU A 5 -12.68 -35.85 -7.53
C LEU A 5 -11.56 -36.81 -7.11
N MET A 6 -10.36 -36.64 -7.67
CA MET A 6 -9.12 -37.21 -7.11
C MET A 6 -8.24 -36.07 -6.61
N ALA A 7 -8.01 -36.05 -5.30
CA ALA A 7 -7.01 -35.22 -4.65
C ALA A 7 -5.67 -35.97 -4.66
N ALA A 8 -4.60 -35.31 -5.11
CA ALA A 8 -3.23 -35.78 -4.95
C ALA A 8 -2.46 -34.74 -4.13
N ALA A 9 -2.13 -35.10 -2.89
CA ALA A 9 -1.23 -34.36 -2.04
C ALA A 9 0.22 -34.74 -2.39
N ALA A 10 1.07 -33.75 -2.68
CA ALA A 10 2.50 -33.92 -2.85
C ALA A 10 3.21 -33.15 -1.72
N ALA A 11 3.72 -33.89 -0.74
CA ALA A 11 4.66 -33.42 0.26
C ALA A 11 6.06 -33.91 -0.14
N CYS A 12 7.04 -33.01 -0.27
CA CYS A 12 8.45 -33.38 -0.35
C CYS A 12 9.32 -32.33 0.35
N ALA A 13 9.71 -32.72 1.56
CA ALA A 13 10.95 -32.51 2.31
C ALA A 13 11.86 -31.29 2.00
N LEU A 14 12.06 -30.51 3.08
CA LEU A 14 13.21 -29.64 3.29
C LEU A 14 14.53 -30.43 3.36
N SER A 15 15.59 -29.89 2.78
CA SER A 15 16.98 -30.20 3.14
C SER A 15 17.76 -28.92 3.39
N LEU A 16 18.08 -28.68 4.66
CA LEU A 16 19.03 -27.68 5.16
C LEU A 16 20.46 -28.11 4.83
N GLY A 17 21.26 -27.21 4.26
CA GLY A 17 22.70 -27.37 4.06
C GLY A 17 23.44 -26.17 4.62
N VAL A 18 23.91 -26.27 5.87
CA VAL A 18 24.83 -25.32 6.50
C VAL A 18 26.26 -25.77 6.19
N ALA A 19 27.04 -24.92 5.52
CA ALA A 19 28.48 -25.10 5.36
C ALA A 19 29.20 -23.93 6.04
N GLY A 20 29.77 -24.19 7.22
CA GLY A 20 30.70 -23.30 7.89
C GLY A 20 32.14 -23.61 7.51
N CYS A 21 32.94 -22.56 7.37
CA CYS A 21 34.41 -22.53 7.47
C CYS A 21 34.69 -21.17 8.14
N GLY A 22 35.38 -21.04 9.27
CA GLY A 22 36.56 -21.73 9.73
C GLY A 22 37.59 -20.64 10.03
N ILE A 23 37.54 -20.07 11.24
CA ILE A 23 38.43 -18.99 11.69
C ILE A 23 39.76 -19.62 12.09
N SER A 24 40.84 -19.31 11.37
CA SER A 24 42.20 -19.69 11.74
C SER A 24 42.89 -18.54 12.48
N ASN A 25 43.10 -18.74 13.79
CA ASN A 25 44.00 -17.95 14.63
C ASN A 25 45.44 -18.14 14.17
N GLY A 26 46.06 -17.07 13.68
CA GLY A 26 47.48 -16.99 13.33
C GLY A 26 48.21 -16.00 14.24
N TYR A 27 48.91 -16.57 15.23
CA TYR A 27 50.15 -16.15 15.88
C TYR A 27 50.60 -14.67 15.85
N PHE A 28 50.81 -14.14 17.05
CA PHE A 28 51.53 -12.90 17.36
C PHE A 28 52.97 -12.92 16.79
N ASP A 29 53.33 -11.88 16.04
CA ASP A 29 54.73 -11.49 15.80
C ASP A 29 55.01 -10.18 16.55
N THR A 30 55.85 -10.27 17.59
CA THR A 30 56.33 -9.15 18.39
C THR A 30 57.73 -8.77 17.93
N ARG A 31 57.86 -7.84 16.98
CA ARG A 31 59.14 -7.14 16.73
C ARG A 31 58.95 -5.66 16.35
N SER A 32 59.80 -4.86 17.00
CA SER A 32 60.09 -3.42 16.87
C SER A 32 59.00 -2.41 17.25
N VAL A 33 59.01 -2.04 18.54
CA VAL A 33 58.48 -0.76 19.04
C VAL A 33 59.46 0.35 18.66
N ALA A 34 59.03 1.27 17.81
CA ALA A 34 59.67 2.57 17.61
C ALA A 34 59.13 3.56 18.68
N PRO A 35 59.94 4.52 19.16
CA PRO A 35 59.51 5.43 20.21
C PRO A 35 58.38 6.36 19.74
N ALA A 36 57.37 6.50 20.58
CA ALA A 36 56.19 7.33 20.36
C ALA A 36 56.59 8.80 20.17
N GLY A 37 56.36 9.32 18.97
CA GLY A 37 56.26 10.77 18.75
C GLY A 37 55.00 11.30 19.42
N GLU A 38 55.13 12.42 20.10
CA GLU A 38 54.04 13.14 20.78
C GLU A 38 52.92 13.48 19.78
N PHE A 39 51.82 12.73 19.84
CA PHE A 39 50.56 13.15 19.22
C PHE A 39 50.00 14.30 20.04
N GLN A 40 50.27 15.53 19.61
CA GLN A 40 49.52 16.68 20.09
C GLN A 40 48.07 16.51 19.66
N ALA A 41 47.21 16.20 20.62
CA ALA A 41 45.77 16.16 20.43
C ALA A 41 45.30 17.57 20.08
N ARG A 42 44.97 17.78 18.80
CA ARG A 42 44.25 18.97 18.35
C ARG A 42 42.89 18.96 19.07
N PRO A 43 42.47 20.06 19.73
CA PRO A 43 41.17 20.08 20.37
C PRO A 43 40.10 19.88 19.30
N LEU A 44 39.31 18.80 19.44
CA LEU A 44 38.11 18.59 18.64
C LEU A 44 37.13 19.69 19.07
N THR A 45 36.97 20.68 18.21
CA THR A 45 35.90 21.66 18.32
C THR A 45 34.57 20.94 18.37
N SER A 46 33.79 21.26 19.39
CA SER A 46 32.46 20.72 19.65
C SER A 46 31.60 20.66 18.38
N GLY A 47 31.24 19.41 18.01
CA GLY A 47 30.02 19.02 17.32
C GLY A 47 29.42 20.01 16.33
N GLU A 48 30.05 20.15 15.17
CA GLU A 48 29.30 20.51 13.97
C GLU A 48 28.59 19.22 13.52
N ILE A 49 27.29 19.12 13.79
CA ILE A 49 26.43 18.08 13.19
C ILE A 49 26.37 18.43 11.71
N VAL A 50 27.36 17.99 10.93
CA VAL A 50 27.22 17.94 9.47
C VAL A 50 26.10 16.96 9.19
N ASN A 51 24.93 17.47 8.78
CA ASN A 51 23.92 16.66 8.11
C ASN A 51 24.56 16.11 6.84
N ALA A 52 25.19 14.93 6.96
CA ALA A 52 25.77 14.23 5.84
C ALA A 52 24.65 13.93 4.83
N ALA A 53 24.94 14.12 3.55
CA ALA A 53 23.99 13.76 2.51
C ALA A 53 23.65 12.25 2.60
N PRO A 54 22.39 11.86 2.37
CA PRO A 54 22.00 10.45 2.42
C PRO A 54 22.84 9.61 1.45
N THR A 55 23.18 8.40 1.90
CA THR A 55 24.07 7.48 1.19
C THR A 55 23.29 6.41 0.44
N ALA A 56 23.96 5.73 -0.50
CA ALA A 56 23.36 4.62 -1.23
C ALA A 56 22.98 3.44 -0.33
N ALA A 57 23.77 3.18 0.71
CA ALA A 57 23.49 2.12 1.69
C ALA A 57 22.23 2.43 2.53
N GLU A 58 22.05 3.70 2.92
CA GLU A 58 20.83 4.14 3.61
C GLU A 58 19.61 4.02 2.70
N ALA A 59 19.72 4.33 1.41
CA ALA A 59 18.63 4.14 0.45
C ALA A 59 18.21 2.67 0.31
N VAL A 60 19.18 1.75 0.26
CA VAL A 60 18.93 0.30 0.22
C VAL A 60 18.19 -0.16 1.47
N ASN A 61 18.65 0.26 2.65
CA ASN A 61 18.02 -0.10 3.92
C ASN A 61 16.60 0.48 4.04
N PHE A 62 16.43 1.76 3.67
CA PHE A 62 15.13 2.42 3.63
C PHE A 62 14.14 1.66 2.74
N VAL A 63 14.55 1.26 1.54
CA VAL A 63 13.70 0.49 0.63
C VAL A 63 13.33 -0.86 1.25
N ALA A 64 14.28 -1.56 1.87
CA ALA A 64 14.01 -2.85 2.52
C ALA A 64 13.03 -2.70 3.70
N ASP A 65 13.14 -1.61 4.48
CA ASP A 65 12.21 -1.29 5.57
C ASP A 65 10.81 -0.96 5.05
N ALA A 66 10.73 -0.12 4.02
CA ALA A 66 9.47 0.24 3.37
C ALA A 66 8.76 -1.00 2.81
N GLU A 67 9.48 -1.92 2.17
CA GLU A 67 8.92 -3.18 1.66
C GLU A 67 8.34 -4.04 2.78
N ARG A 68 9.04 -4.17 3.92
CA ARG A 68 8.53 -4.93 5.07
C ARG A 68 7.27 -4.30 5.66
N GLN A 69 7.27 -2.98 5.85
CA GLN A 69 6.14 -2.25 6.40
C GLN A 69 4.91 -2.35 5.49
N LEU A 70 5.09 -2.10 4.19
CA LEU A 70 4.02 -2.15 3.21
C LEU A 70 3.49 -3.58 3.02
N ALA A 71 4.34 -4.61 3.07
CA ALA A 71 3.90 -5.99 2.99
C ALA A 71 2.94 -6.35 4.13
N ALA A 72 3.34 -6.06 5.39
CA ALA A 72 2.50 -6.31 6.55
C ALA A 72 1.18 -5.52 6.50
N LEU A 73 1.25 -4.23 6.14
CA LEU A 73 0.07 -3.37 6.04
C LEU A 73 -0.87 -3.81 4.90
N SER A 74 -0.31 -4.25 3.77
CA SER A 74 -1.10 -4.70 2.62
C SER A 74 -1.90 -5.96 2.92
N GLU A 75 -1.38 -6.87 3.73
CA GLU A 75 -2.12 -8.06 4.13
C GLU A 75 -3.34 -7.71 5.01
N GLU A 76 -3.14 -6.86 6.01
CA GLU A 76 -4.21 -6.36 6.88
C GLU A 76 -5.29 -5.63 6.06
N ALA A 77 -4.87 -4.71 5.19
CA ALA A 77 -5.75 -3.96 4.30
C ALA A 77 -6.55 -4.89 3.38
N ALA A 78 -5.90 -5.84 2.72
CA ALA A 78 -6.56 -6.76 1.79
C ALA A 78 -7.63 -7.60 2.48
N ARG A 79 -7.39 -8.08 3.71
CA ARG A 79 -8.36 -8.86 4.48
C ARG A 79 -9.60 -8.03 4.83
N ILE A 80 -9.41 -6.78 5.27
CA ILE A 80 -10.50 -5.87 5.62
C ILE A 80 -11.30 -5.49 4.36
N GLN A 81 -10.62 -5.10 3.28
CA GLN A 81 -11.24 -4.75 2.01
C GLN A 81 -12.05 -5.93 1.44
N TRP A 82 -11.50 -7.15 1.47
CA TRP A 82 -12.25 -8.35 1.06
C TRP A 82 -13.48 -8.60 1.92
N THR A 83 -13.35 -8.45 3.24
CA THR A 83 -14.47 -8.61 4.18
C THR A 83 -15.58 -7.61 3.88
N ARG A 84 -15.24 -6.35 3.62
CA ARG A 84 -16.22 -5.31 3.26
C ARG A 84 -16.82 -5.57 1.89
N ALA A 85 -16.04 -5.92 0.88
CA ALA A 85 -16.51 -6.19 -0.48
C ALA A 85 -17.53 -7.36 -0.53
N THR A 86 -17.39 -8.32 0.36
CA THR A 86 -18.29 -9.50 0.44
C THR A 86 -19.40 -9.37 1.47
N ASN A 87 -19.38 -8.32 2.30
CA ASN A 87 -20.39 -8.07 3.33
C ASN A 87 -20.47 -6.57 3.67
N ILE A 88 -21.04 -5.78 2.77
CA ILE A 88 -21.14 -4.32 2.94
C ILE A 88 -22.14 -3.98 4.05
N THR A 89 -21.59 -3.65 5.22
CA THR A 89 -22.32 -3.19 6.41
C THR A 89 -21.68 -1.91 6.97
N TYR A 90 -22.39 -1.23 7.88
CA TYR A 90 -21.85 -0.06 8.57
C TYR A 90 -20.48 -0.36 9.22
N ASP A 91 -20.36 -1.49 9.93
CA ASP A 91 -19.14 -1.84 10.67
C ASP A 91 -17.98 -2.18 9.73
N THR A 92 -18.24 -2.93 8.65
CA THR A 92 -17.19 -3.27 7.67
C THR A 92 -16.73 -2.05 6.88
N MET A 93 -17.63 -1.10 6.59
CA MET A 93 -17.27 0.18 5.96
C MET A 93 -16.41 1.01 6.91
N TRP A 94 -16.76 1.06 8.19
CA TRP A 94 -15.95 1.76 9.20
C TRP A 94 -14.53 1.17 9.32
N LEU A 95 -14.42 -0.17 9.34
CA LEU A 95 -13.12 -0.84 9.34
C LEU A 95 -12.31 -0.51 8.09
N GLU A 96 -12.94 -0.55 6.92
CA GLU A 96 -12.28 -0.27 5.65
C GLU A 96 -11.78 1.18 5.55
N SER A 97 -12.60 2.16 5.93
CA SER A 97 -12.17 3.57 5.94
C SER A 97 -10.91 3.75 6.80
N ARG A 98 -10.87 3.16 8.01
CA ARG A 98 -9.72 3.30 8.90
C ARG A 98 -8.44 2.67 8.36
N ILE A 99 -8.53 1.49 7.74
CA ILE A 99 -7.34 0.86 7.17
C ILE A 99 -6.88 1.60 5.91
N ASN A 100 -7.81 2.12 5.09
CA ASN A 100 -7.49 2.93 3.92
C ASN A 100 -6.79 4.24 4.31
N ALA A 101 -7.22 4.88 5.40
CA ALA A 101 -6.55 6.07 5.95
C ALA A 101 -5.10 5.74 6.36
N LYS A 102 -4.91 4.66 7.15
CA LYS A 102 -3.58 4.20 7.58
C LYS A 102 -2.66 3.86 6.40
N VAL A 103 -3.20 3.20 5.36
CA VAL A 103 -2.47 2.91 4.12
C VAL A 103 -2.03 4.20 3.43
N THR A 104 -2.94 5.15 3.28
CA THR A 104 -2.67 6.44 2.62
C THR A 104 -1.61 7.25 3.39
N GLU A 105 -1.73 7.33 4.72
CA GLU A 105 -0.75 8.02 5.57
C GLU A 105 0.64 7.39 5.42
N THR A 106 0.72 6.07 5.51
CA THR A 106 1.98 5.33 5.36
C THR A 106 2.60 5.56 3.99
N GLN A 107 1.80 5.54 2.92
CA GLN A 107 2.28 5.79 1.57
C GLN A 107 2.80 7.22 1.39
N VAL A 108 2.05 8.22 1.88
CA VAL A 108 2.46 9.64 1.80
C VAL A 108 3.74 9.89 2.61
N GLU A 109 3.85 9.29 3.81
CA GLU A 109 5.06 9.34 4.63
C GLU A 109 6.27 8.76 3.90
N LEU A 110 6.14 7.53 3.38
CA LEU A 110 7.21 6.85 2.65
C LEU A 110 7.58 7.59 1.36
N ALA A 111 6.63 8.19 0.65
CA ALA A 111 6.91 9.03 -0.52
C ALA A 111 7.72 10.28 -0.13
N GLY A 112 7.38 10.91 1.00
CA GLY A 112 8.13 12.04 1.54
C GLY A 112 9.56 11.66 1.93
N GLN A 113 9.73 10.54 2.63
CA GLN A 113 11.06 10.03 3.03
C GLN A 113 11.89 9.61 1.81
N ALA A 114 11.29 8.96 0.82
CA ALA A 114 11.95 8.56 -0.42
C ALA A 114 12.53 9.75 -1.20
N ALA A 115 11.95 10.96 -1.04
CA ALA A 115 12.44 12.17 -1.69
C ALA A 115 13.84 12.59 -1.22
N ALA A 116 14.28 12.16 -0.04
CA ALA A 116 15.64 12.44 0.46
C ALA A 116 16.73 11.76 -0.39
N PHE A 117 16.38 10.72 -1.15
CA PHE A 117 17.32 9.93 -1.96
C PHE A 117 17.29 10.30 -3.45
N ASN A 118 16.71 11.44 -3.83
CA ASN A 118 16.53 11.81 -5.24
C ASN A 118 17.86 11.95 -5.99
N ASP A 119 18.84 12.60 -5.36
CA ASP A 119 20.14 12.92 -5.95
C ASP A 119 21.24 11.91 -5.57
N VAL A 120 20.86 10.81 -4.90
CA VAL A 120 21.79 9.77 -4.45
C VAL A 120 21.97 8.73 -5.56
N GLU A 121 23.19 8.49 -6.00
CA GLU A 121 23.47 7.40 -6.93
C GLU A 121 23.24 6.05 -6.23
N VAL A 122 22.34 5.24 -6.78
CA VAL A 122 21.93 3.94 -6.22
C VAL A 122 21.81 2.89 -7.32
N PRO A 123 21.83 1.59 -6.99
CA PRO A 123 21.52 0.52 -7.94
C PRO A 123 20.17 0.73 -8.65
N ALA A 124 20.06 0.28 -9.90
CA ALA A 124 18.89 0.57 -10.75
C ALA A 124 17.56 0.03 -10.20
N ASP A 125 17.59 -1.12 -9.53
CA ASP A 125 16.44 -1.72 -8.86
C ASP A 125 15.98 -0.88 -7.66
N VAL A 126 16.92 -0.37 -6.85
CA VAL A 126 16.65 0.56 -5.74
C VAL A 126 16.06 1.86 -6.27
N ARG A 127 16.65 2.44 -7.34
CA ARG A 127 16.14 3.65 -7.99
C ARG A 127 14.68 3.47 -8.44
N ARG A 128 14.37 2.33 -9.06
CA ARG A 128 13.00 2.01 -9.49
C ARG A 128 12.04 1.94 -8.29
N LYS A 129 12.42 1.29 -7.19
CA LYS A 129 11.57 1.18 -5.99
C LYS A 129 11.33 2.53 -5.32
N LEU A 130 12.35 3.37 -5.20
CA LEU A 130 12.21 4.76 -4.71
C LEU A 130 11.24 5.57 -5.57
N ASN A 131 11.33 5.44 -6.90
CA ASN A 131 10.40 6.10 -7.81
C ASN A 131 8.97 5.58 -7.65
N LEU A 132 8.77 4.28 -7.43
CA LEU A 132 7.44 3.71 -7.17
C LEU A 132 6.83 4.23 -5.87
N LEU A 133 7.62 4.40 -4.80
CA LEU A 133 7.12 5.00 -3.56
C LEU A 133 6.62 6.43 -3.78
N ARG A 134 7.30 7.22 -4.61
CA ARG A 134 6.94 8.63 -4.88
C ARG A 134 5.79 8.79 -5.88
N LEU A 135 5.71 7.92 -6.88
CA LEU A 135 4.80 8.06 -8.02
C LEU A 135 3.58 7.11 -7.94
N GLY A 136 3.58 6.16 -7.02
CA GLY A 136 2.57 5.11 -6.95
C GLY A 136 1.25 5.49 -6.26
N ILE A 137 1.16 6.69 -5.70
CA ILE A 137 -0.04 7.11 -4.95
C ILE A 137 -1.05 7.75 -5.92
N VAL A 138 -2.20 7.09 -6.11
CA VAL A 138 -3.25 7.54 -7.03
C VAL A 138 -4.02 8.75 -6.46
N LEU A 139 -4.33 8.71 -5.16
CA LEU A 139 -5.11 9.73 -4.47
C LEU A 139 -4.41 10.09 -3.15
N PRO A 140 -3.31 10.87 -3.20
CA PRO A 140 -2.57 11.23 -2.00
C PRO A 140 -3.40 12.17 -1.12
N ALA A 141 -3.50 11.84 0.17
CA ALA A 141 -4.10 12.75 1.13
C ALA A 141 -3.25 14.02 1.29
N PRO A 142 -3.87 15.20 1.43
CA PRO A 142 -3.16 16.42 1.83
C PRO A 142 -2.36 16.24 3.12
N ASN A 143 -1.20 16.90 3.23
CA ASN A 143 -0.37 16.87 4.44
C ASN A 143 -0.94 17.78 5.54
N ARG A 144 -2.06 17.36 6.14
CA ARG A 144 -2.66 17.97 7.33
C ARG A 144 -3.28 16.89 8.22
N PRO A 145 -3.36 17.12 9.54
CA PRO A 145 -4.04 16.18 10.44
C PRO A 145 -5.46 15.87 9.99
N GLY A 146 -5.80 14.58 9.97
CA GLY A 146 -7.14 14.09 9.65
C GLY A 146 -7.51 14.06 8.16
N ALA A 147 -6.68 14.55 7.25
CA ALA A 147 -6.99 14.53 5.82
C ALA A 147 -7.14 13.11 5.25
N ALA A 148 -6.30 12.17 5.68
CA ALA A 148 -6.40 10.79 5.22
C ALA A 148 -7.68 10.11 5.72
N ASN A 149 -8.12 10.42 6.95
CA ASN A 149 -9.40 9.93 7.48
C ASN A 149 -10.58 10.50 6.69
N GLU A 150 -10.61 11.81 6.45
CA GLU A 150 -11.65 12.46 5.64
C GLU A 150 -11.71 11.85 4.23
N LEU A 151 -10.54 11.67 3.59
CA LEU A 151 -10.44 11.06 2.27
C LEU A 151 -10.93 9.60 2.25
N ALA A 152 -10.54 8.81 3.24
CA ALA A 152 -10.96 7.41 3.34
C ALA A 152 -12.46 7.29 3.60
N ASP A 153 -13.03 8.14 4.46
CA ASP A 153 -14.47 8.18 4.72
C ASP A 153 -15.26 8.54 3.46
N ILE A 154 -14.76 9.53 2.69
CA ILE A 154 -15.35 9.93 1.41
C ILE A 154 -15.30 8.78 0.41
N THR A 155 -14.12 8.20 0.18
CA THR A 155 -13.93 7.17 -0.85
C THR A 155 -14.71 5.88 -0.53
N THR A 156 -14.72 5.43 0.73
CA THR A 156 -15.54 4.29 1.15
C THR A 156 -17.03 4.58 1.02
N ARG A 157 -17.51 5.79 1.33
CA ARG A 157 -18.92 6.16 1.16
C ARG A 157 -19.32 6.20 -0.31
N LEU A 158 -18.50 6.81 -1.17
CA LEU A 158 -18.74 6.84 -2.62
C LEU A 158 -18.86 5.42 -3.19
N ASP A 159 -17.91 4.56 -2.87
CA ASP A 159 -17.90 3.17 -3.34
C ASP A 159 -19.08 2.35 -2.79
N SER A 160 -19.44 2.53 -1.51
CA SER A 160 -20.61 1.87 -0.92
C SER A 160 -21.92 2.33 -1.54
N THR A 161 -22.12 3.64 -1.71
CA THR A 161 -23.36 4.18 -2.30
C THR A 161 -23.61 3.59 -3.68
N TYR A 162 -22.56 3.47 -4.50
CA TYR A 162 -22.66 2.78 -5.78
C TYR A 162 -23.00 1.29 -5.61
N SER A 163 -22.27 0.59 -4.74
CA SER A 163 -22.36 -0.87 -4.61
C SER A 163 -23.69 -1.39 -4.05
N VAL A 164 -24.36 -0.61 -3.20
CA VAL A 164 -25.62 -1.03 -2.54
C VAL A 164 -26.86 -0.35 -3.11
N GLY A 165 -26.70 0.46 -4.16
CA GLY A 165 -27.77 1.24 -4.77
C GLY A 165 -28.92 0.36 -5.27
N LYS A 166 -30.15 0.78 -4.97
CA LYS A 166 -31.39 0.18 -5.47
C LYS A 166 -32.37 1.27 -5.85
N PHE A 167 -33.13 1.06 -6.92
CA PHE A 167 -34.13 2.01 -7.39
C PHE A 167 -35.43 1.30 -7.76
N ASP A 168 -36.54 2.05 -7.69
CA ASP A 168 -37.85 1.54 -8.10
C ASP A 168 -37.95 1.47 -9.63
N TYR A 169 -38.36 0.30 -10.12
CA TYR A 169 -38.71 0.08 -11.50
C TYR A 169 -39.92 -0.85 -11.57
N GLN A 170 -41.02 -0.39 -12.18
CA GLN A 170 -42.27 -1.16 -12.29
C GLN A 170 -42.79 -1.72 -10.94
N GLY A 171 -42.69 -0.94 -9.86
CA GLY A 171 -43.19 -1.32 -8.54
C GLY A 171 -42.33 -2.33 -7.78
N ARG A 172 -41.10 -2.61 -8.24
CA ARG A 172 -40.10 -3.40 -7.52
C ARG A 172 -38.79 -2.62 -7.37
N GLN A 173 -38.10 -2.84 -6.25
CA GLN A 173 -36.72 -2.40 -6.06
C GLN A 173 -35.79 -3.31 -6.85
N ILE A 174 -34.99 -2.75 -7.74
CA ILE A 174 -33.99 -3.49 -8.52
C ILE A 174 -32.58 -2.95 -8.28
N THR A 175 -31.58 -3.81 -8.45
CA THR A 175 -30.16 -3.46 -8.37
C THR A 175 -29.63 -2.99 -9.73
N LEU A 176 -28.38 -2.50 -9.75
CA LEU A 176 -27.67 -2.24 -11.00
C LEU A 176 -27.52 -3.51 -11.86
N ASP A 177 -27.23 -4.66 -11.24
CA ASP A 177 -27.06 -5.91 -11.99
C ASP A 177 -28.35 -6.37 -12.66
N ASP A 178 -29.48 -6.23 -11.97
CA ASP A 178 -30.80 -6.48 -12.56
C ASP A 178 -31.06 -5.53 -13.74
N ALA A 179 -30.76 -4.23 -13.56
CA ALA A 179 -30.93 -3.23 -14.61
C ALA A 179 -30.03 -3.50 -15.82
N ASN A 180 -28.80 -3.99 -15.59
CA ASN A 180 -27.85 -4.34 -16.67
C ASN A 180 -28.41 -5.46 -17.55
N VAL A 181 -29.00 -6.50 -16.96
CA VAL A 181 -29.64 -7.60 -17.71
C VAL A 181 -30.82 -7.06 -18.52
N LEU A 182 -31.70 -6.26 -17.91
CA LEU A 182 -32.86 -5.69 -18.59
C LEU A 182 -32.47 -4.77 -19.76
N ILE A 183 -31.46 -3.91 -19.57
CA ILE A 183 -30.94 -3.04 -20.64
C ILE A 183 -30.33 -3.87 -21.77
N ALA A 184 -29.61 -4.95 -21.45
CA ALA A 184 -28.96 -5.80 -22.45
C ALA A 184 -29.97 -6.54 -23.35
N ASP A 185 -31.08 -6.99 -22.77
CA ASP A 185 -32.13 -7.75 -23.47
C ASP A 185 -33.10 -6.85 -24.23
N SER A 186 -33.40 -5.65 -23.70
CA SER A 186 -34.39 -4.76 -24.30
C SER A 186 -33.90 -4.07 -25.56
N ARG A 187 -34.82 -3.86 -26.50
CA ARG A 187 -34.65 -2.98 -27.67
C ARG A 187 -35.67 -1.83 -27.66
N ASP A 188 -36.47 -1.70 -26.61
CA ASP A 188 -37.38 -0.58 -26.44
C ASP A 188 -36.62 0.63 -25.88
N PRO A 189 -36.52 1.75 -26.63
CA PRO A 189 -35.86 2.95 -26.14
C PRO A 189 -36.53 3.54 -24.89
N ASN A 190 -37.82 3.34 -24.68
CA ASN A 190 -38.50 3.86 -23.49
C ASN A 190 -38.11 3.07 -22.23
N GLU A 191 -37.99 1.74 -22.36
CA GLU A 191 -37.56 0.87 -21.26
C GLU A 191 -36.11 1.15 -20.86
N THR A 192 -35.20 1.16 -21.84
CA THR A 192 -33.77 1.43 -21.59
C THR A 192 -33.55 2.84 -21.01
N LYS A 193 -34.30 3.85 -21.49
CA LYS A 193 -34.31 5.20 -20.91
C LYS A 193 -34.74 5.18 -19.44
N ALA A 194 -35.86 4.53 -19.12
CA ALA A 194 -36.37 4.47 -17.75
C ALA A 194 -35.38 3.79 -16.79
N LEU A 195 -34.72 2.72 -17.23
CA LEU A 195 -33.69 2.03 -16.44
C LEU A 195 -32.45 2.93 -16.23
N TYR A 196 -31.99 3.61 -17.28
CA TYR A 196 -30.87 4.56 -17.20
C TYR A 196 -31.16 5.73 -16.27
N GLU A 197 -32.32 6.38 -16.42
CA GLU A 197 -32.73 7.50 -15.57
C GLU A 197 -32.95 7.05 -14.13
N GLY A 198 -33.54 5.86 -13.93
CA GLY A 198 -33.72 5.24 -12.63
C GLY A 198 -32.40 5.03 -11.89
N TRP A 199 -31.39 4.41 -12.52
CA TRP A 199 -30.08 4.22 -11.89
C TRP A 199 -29.40 5.55 -11.52
N ARG A 200 -29.58 6.59 -12.33
CA ARG A 200 -28.97 7.91 -12.08
C ARG A 200 -29.51 8.59 -10.82
N THR A 201 -30.65 8.15 -10.29
CA THR A 201 -31.19 8.64 -9.01
C THR A 201 -30.36 8.22 -7.79
N ILE A 202 -29.43 7.27 -7.91
CA ILE A 202 -28.52 6.84 -6.83
C ILE A 202 -27.39 7.85 -6.60
N SER A 203 -26.84 8.39 -7.67
CA SER A 203 -25.66 9.28 -7.64
C SER A 203 -25.82 10.70 -7.05
N PRO A 204 -27.01 11.33 -6.90
CA PRO A 204 -27.11 12.73 -6.47
C PRO A 204 -26.47 13.00 -5.10
N VAL A 205 -26.58 12.06 -4.15
CA VAL A 205 -25.97 12.21 -2.81
C VAL A 205 -24.45 12.18 -2.83
N MET A 206 -23.85 11.66 -3.91
CA MET A 206 -22.39 11.54 -4.08
C MET A 206 -21.76 12.86 -4.56
N ALA A 207 -22.56 13.83 -5.02
CA ALA A 207 -22.05 15.05 -5.65
C ALA A 207 -21.18 15.89 -4.71
N ALA A 208 -21.58 16.01 -3.44
CA ALA A 208 -20.81 16.76 -2.44
C ALA A 208 -19.47 16.11 -2.13
N ASP A 209 -19.44 14.78 -2.08
CA ASP A 209 -18.24 13.99 -1.85
C ASP A 209 -17.26 14.07 -3.03
N TYR A 210 -17.76 14.06 -4.28
CA TYR A 210 -16.91 14.24 -5.47
C TYR A 210 -16.30 15.64 -5.60
N ALA A 211 -16.97 16.66 -5.06
CA ALA A 211 -16.51 18.04 -5.12
C ALA A 211 -15.41 18.35 -4.08
N ARG A 212 -15.14 17.42 -3.18
CA ARG A 212 -14.26 17.58 -2.02
C ARG A 212 -12.87 17.02 -2.27
#